data_AF-A0A1D6E1F3-F1
#
_entry.id   AF-A0A1D6E1F3-F1
#
_cell.length_a   1.000
_cell.length_b   1.000
_cell.length_c   1.000
_cell.angle_alpha   90.00
_cell.angle_beta   90.00
_cell.angle_gamma   90.00
#
_symmetry.space_group_name_H-M   'P 1'
#
loop_
_entity.id
_entity.type
_entity.pdbx_description
1 polymer ?
#
loop_
_entity_poly.entity_id
_entity_poly.type
_entity_poly.pdbx_seq_one_letter_code
_entity_poly.pdbx_strand_id
1 'polypeptide(L)'
;MAKPEGPTIGVKLFVDKEKKKVLFAESDKEFVDVLFSFLTMPLGTIVRLLDKQSQMGCLDQLYKSVEDLNLEYFQTSACKAMLLKPLNAASGHCRRLKINVDGSVPRVVYVCKDTSCSALSDNAFSSFPGTVCKCGKVMESIGQCPKYDGDTETAAAAACSEDGVFVKGCLKFIVTHDLQVAPATTSLMMSLFEKFGVLDPAVLEQQVLQFSSEKITCLLKRLLTSKQPLTDHYFEAPVPQDDASLEALVQNLHPKQESEDQEMPGNLKIRVLQTKDDSALLYAEVGVDFVDSLFSLLSIPLGSAIKLYGQCSAKGCLGNVYRSIDGSVQEFVREECQSLLLDPKLPPFFGCCASKILQVDELAPRELTIKACFVCFKSLGFSGCSLCHGYYNSNYVFVKCGNMVKSIKLCEANPKQKGGCEKGEVYVSRKANFLVTDDLRVLPLSLASTVKIVSDSKIQTSNLVVKEITLTKSKVMELQRAVLLLSRNILSSVLLHPKKNKKLHHYHRMY
;
A
#
# COMPACT_ATOMS: atom_id res chain seq x y z
N MET A 1 -36.43 -1.62 1.44
CA MET A 1 -35.61 -2.79 1.10
C MET A 1 -34.37 -2.75 1.97
N ALA A 2 -34.15 -3.75 2.83
CA ALA A 2 -32.91 -3.87 3.61
C ALA A 2 -31.75 -4.05 2.63
N LYS A 3 -30.64 -3.31 2.82
CA LYS A 3 -29.40 -3.59 2.08
C LYS A 3 -29.04 -5.07 2.34
N PRO A 4 -28.71 -5.88 1.33
CA PRO A 4 -28.26 -7.24 1.56
C PRO A 4 -27.08 -7.21 2.53
N GLU A 5 -27.21 -7.90 3.67
CA GLU A 5 -26.14 -8.00 4.66
C GLU A 5 -24.92 -8.61 3.97
N GLY A 6 -23.83 -7.86 3.94
CA GLY A 6 -22.58 -8.32 3.33
C GLY A 6 -22.04 -9.56 4.06
N PRO A 7 -21.07 -10.27 3.46
CA PRO A 7 -20.47 -11.44 4.09
C PRO A 7 -19.88 -11.10 5.45
N THR A 8 -20.08 -11.99 6.43
CA THR A 8 -19.50 -11.88 7.77
C THR A 8 -18.61 -13.08 8.11
N ILE A 9 -17.65 -12.85 9.00
CA ILE A 9 -16.78 -13.89 9.57
C ILE A 9 -17.01 -13.93 11.08
N GLY A 10 -17.45 -15.09 11.60
CA GLY A 10 -17.59 -15.31 13.03
C GLY A 10 -16.27 -15.71 13.66
N VAL A 11 -15.84 -15.01 14.70
CA VAL A 11 -14.61 -15.27 15.45
C VAL A 11 -14.95 -15.47 16.92
N LYS A 12 -14.45 -16.54 17.54
CA LYS A 12 -14.67 -16.81 18.97
C LYS A 12 -13.63 -16.09 19.80
N LEU A 13 -14.04 -15.13 20.62
CA LEU A 13 -13.20 -14.40 21.54
C LEU A 13 -13.26 -15.04 22.93
N PHE A 14 -12.12 -15.08 23.62
CA PHE A 14 -12.02 -15.46 25.03
C PHE A 14 -11.69 -14.23 25.86
N VAL A 15 -12.65 -13.81 26.68
CA VAL A 15 -12.67 -12.49 27.33
C VAL A 15 -12.57 -12.66 28.84
N ASP A 16 -11.59 -11.97 29.44
CA ASP A 16 -11.52 -11.73 30.87
C ASP A 16 -12.32 -10.44 31.16
N LYS A 17 -13.55 -10.58 31.65
CA LYS A 17 -14.43 -9.44 31.92
C LYS A 17 -13.97 -8.58 33.08
N GLU A 18 -13.36 -9.18 34.10
CA GLU A 18 -12.85 -8.46 35.27
C GLU A 18 -11.74 -7.49 34.85
N LYS A 19 -10.83 -7.96 34.00
CA LYS A 19 -9.75 -7.13 33.43
C LYS A 19 -10.18 -6.31 32.21
N LYS A 20 -11.43 -6.47 31.75
CA LYS A 20 -11.95 -5.91 30.48
C LYS A 20 -10.98 -6.13 29.32
N LYS A 21 -10.56 -7.38 29.13
CA LYS A 21 -9.52 -7.73 28.16
C LYS A 21 -9.92 -8.95 27.33
N VAL A 22 -9.78 -8.85 26.01
CA VAL A 22 -9.74 -10.05 25.16
C VAL A 22 -8.33 -10.63 25.31
N LEU A 23 -8.21 -11.91 25.62
CA LEU A 23 -6.88 -12.54 25.73
C LEU A 23 -6.42 -13.05 24.37
N PHE A 24 -7.28 -13.81 23.72
CA PHE A 24 -7.09 -14.37 22.39
C PHE A 24 -8.43 -14.71 21.76
N ALA A 25 -8.38 -15.09 20.49
CA ALA A 25 -9.48 -15.51 19.68
C ALA A 25 -9.16 -16.85 19.02
N GLU A 26 -10.16 -17.72 18.87
CA GLU A 26 -10.11 -18.88 17.99
C GLU A 26 -10.82 -18.52 16.68
N SER A 27 -10.15 -18.78 15.56
CA SER A 27 -10.67 -18.49 14.23
C SER A 27 -10.26 -19.55 13.20
N ASP A 28 -11.02 -19.60 12.10
CA ASP A 28 -10.69 -20.39 10.92
C ASP A 28 -9.81 -19.61 9.93
N LYS A 29 -9.41 -20.30 8.86
CA LYS A 29 -8.62 -19.74 7.75
C LYS A 29 -9.20 -18.43 7.19
N GLU A 30 -10.53 -18.26 7.15
CA GLU A 30 -11.14 -17.08 6.53
C GLU A 30 -10.76 -15.77 7.26
N PHE A 31 -10.66 -15.79 8.59
CA PHE A 31 -10.25 -14.59 9.34
C PHE A 31 -8.76 -14.32 9.21
N VAL A 32 -7.95 -15.38 9.31
CA VAL A 32 -6.48 -15.29 9.18
C VAL A 32 -6.09 -14.82 7.79
N ASP A 33 -6.75 -15.31 6.74
CA ASP A 33 -6.51 -14.87 5.38
C ASP A 33 -6.79 -13.37 5.20
N VAL A 34 -7.89 -12.87 5.79
CA VAL A 34 -8.20 -11.42 5.77
C VAL A 34 -7.13 -10.63 6.52
N LEU A 35 -6.70 -11.08 7.69
CA LEU A 35 -5.66 -10.43 8.48
C LEU A 35 -4.33 -10.35 7.71
N PHE A 36 -3.91 -11.45 7.09
CA PHE A 36 -2.67 -11.51 6.30
C PHE A 36 -2.76 -10.70 5.01
N SER A 37 -3.95 -10.57 4.42
CA SER A 37 -4.16 -9.74 3.22
C SER A 37 -3.74 -8.29 3.40
N PHE A 38 -3.76 -7.76 4.63
CA PHE A 38 -3.35 -6.38 4.93
C PHE A 38 -1.89 -6.12 4.53
N LEU A 39 -1.01 -7.11 4.64
CA LEU A 39 0.40 -6.98 4.24
C LEU A 39 0.56 -6.78 2.72
N THR A 40 -0.40 -7.24 1.92
CA THR A 40 -0.35 -7.06 0.47
C THR A 40 -0.88 -5.70 0.01
N MET A 41 -1.53 -4.95 0.90
CA MET A 41 -2.17 -3.69 0.53
C MET A 41 -1.14 -2.57 0.32
N PRO A 42 -1.22 -1.82 -0.79
CA PRO A 42 -0.47 -0.58 -0.93
C PRO A 42 -0.82 0.41 0.18
N LEU A 43 0.18 1.17 0.66
CA LEU A 43 -0.01 2.16 1.72
C LEU A 43 -1.08 3.20 1.38
N GLY A 44 -1.15 3.66 0.13
CA GLY A 44 -2.18 4.58 -0.35
C GLY A 44 -3.59 3.99 -0.34
N THR A 45 -3.73 2.67 -0.49
CA THR A 45 -5.02 1.98 -0.32
C THR A 45 -5.45 2.00 1.14
N ILE A 46 -4.54 1.78 2.08
CA ILE A 46 -4.84 1.83 3.53
C ILE A 46 -5.28 3.25 3.92
N VAL A 47 -4.53 4.27 3.51
CA VAL A 47 -4.88 5.69 3.75
C VAL A 47 -6.27 6.01 3.21
N ARG A 48 -6.59 5.56 1.98
CA ARG A 48 -7.91 5.76 1.38
C ARG A 48 -9.02 5.03 2.15
N LEU A 49 -8.80 3.78 2.54
CA LEU A 49 -9.80 2.98 3.27
C LEU A 49 -10.09 3.56 4.66
N LEU A 50 -9.11 4.23 5.26
CA LEU A 50 -9.22 4.87 6.56
C LEU A 50 -9.55 6.37 6.46
N ASP A 51 -10.05 6.83 5.31
CA ASP A 51 -10.47 8.22 5.04
C ASP A 51 -9.41 9.26 5.43
N LYS A 52 -8.14 8.98 5.11
CA LYS A 52 -6.99 9.87 5.39
C LYS A 52 -6.84 10.20 6.89
N GLN A 53 -7.22 9.23 7.73
CA GLN A 53 -7.08 9.20 9.18
C GLN A 53 -6.41 7.89 9.61
N SER A 54 -5.41 7.45 8.85
CA SER A 54 -4.68 6.20 9.10
C SER A 54 -3.78 6.30 10.34
N GLN A 55 -3.34 7.52 10.69
CA GLN A 55 -2.31 7.77 11.69
C GLN A 55 -0.98 7.04 11.38
N MET A 56 -0.72 6.76 10.10
CA MET A 56 0.54 6.19 9.63
C MET A 56 1.51 7.31 9.25
N GLY A 57 2.01 8.01 10.26
CA GLY A 57 2.90 9.15 10.09
C GLY A 57 2.28 10.22 9.17
N CYS A 58 3.02 10.65 8.15
CA CYS A 58 2.57 11.69 7.20
C CYS A 58 1.96 11.15 5.90
N LEU A 59 1.69 9.84 5.80
CA LEU A 59 1.07 9.27 4.60
C LEU A 59 -0.30 9.88 4.30
N ASP A 60 -1.08 10.22 5.32
CA ASP A 60 -2.37 10.91 5.17
C ASP A 60 -2.20 12.28 4.47
N GLN A 61 -1.14 13.03 4.84
CA GLN A 61 -0.85 14.34 4.27
C GLN A 61 -0.28 14.24 2.85
N LEU A 62 0.52 13.22 2.59
CA LEU A 62 1.04 12.93 1.27
C LEU A 62 -0.08 12.57 0.28
N TYR A 63 -1.02 11.71 0.70
CA TYR A 63 -2.19 11.35 -0.09
C TYR A 63 -3.05 12.57 -0.41
N LYS A 64 -3.33 13.43 0.59
CA LYS A 64 -4.04 14.71 0.38
C LYS A 64 -3.32 15.59 -0.64
N SER A 65 -1.99 15.63 -0.60
CA SER A 65 -1.21 16.42 -1.57
C SER A 65 -1.41 15.90 -3.01
N VAL A 66 -1.49 14.58 -3.20
CA VAL A 66 -1.83 14.01 -4.51
C VAL A 66 -3.26 14.38 -4.93
N GLU A 67 -4.23 14.31 -4.02
CA GLU A 67 -5.62 14.73 -4.28
C GLU A 67 -5.70 16.21 -4.71
N ASP A 68 -5.01 17.09 -3.98
CA ASP A 68 -5.05 18.55 -4.16
C ASP A 68 -4.35 19.02 -5.45
N LEU A 69 -3.28 18.35 -5.90
CA LEU A 69 -2.50 18.76 -7.07
C LEU A 69 -3.30 18.63 -8.38
N ASN A 70 -3.24 19.66 -9.24
CA ASN A 70 -3.84 19.62 -10.58
C ASN A 70 -3.20 18.56 -11.47
N LEU A 71 -3.96 18.09 -12.48
CA LEU A 71 -3.51 17.07 -13.43
C LEU A 71 -2.25 17.48 -14.23
N GLU A 72 -2.00 18.77 -14.40
CA GLU A 72 -0.82 19.30 -15.12
C GLU A 72 0.51 18.96 -14.43
N TYR A 73 0.50 18.72 -13.12
CA TYR A 73 1.68 18.33 -12.35
C TYR A 73 2.01 16.84 -12.48
N PHE A 74 1.17 16.06 -13.13
CA PHE A 74 1.38 14.64 -13.34
C PHE A 74 1.80 14.37 -14.78
N GLN A 75 2.63 13.34 -14.97
CA GLN A 75 3.10 12.93 -16.29
C GLN A 75 1.93 12.46 -17.16
N THR A 76 0.95 11.75 -16.62
CA THR A 76 -0.33 11.47 -17.30
C THR A 76 -1.47 11.61 -16.30
N SER A 77 -2.71 11.70 -16.81
CA SER A 77 -3.89 11.59 -15.97
C SER A 77 -3.95 10.25 -15.22
N ALA A 78 -3.41 9.19 -15.82
CA ALA A 78 -3.29 7.88 -15.19
C ALA A 78 -2.33 7.89 -14.00
N CYS A 79 -1.22 8.66 -14.03
CA CYS A 79 -0.30 8.76 -12.90
C CYS A 79 -0.98 9.21 -11.60
N LYS A 80 -1.84 10.25 -11.66
CA LYS A 80 -2.62 10.68 -10.49
C LYS A 80 -3.56 9.57 -10.02
N ALA A 81 -4.25 8.90 -10.96
CA ALA A 81 -5.15 7.80 -10.62
C ALA A 81 -4.42 6.61 -9.97
N MET A 82 -3.20 6.29 -10.45
CA MET A 82 -2.34 5.25 -9.89
C MET A 82 -1.96 5.52 -8.44
N LEU A 83 -1.60 6.77 -8.11
CA LEU A 83 -1.22 7.14 -6.75
C LEU A 83 -2.41 7.18 -5.77
N LEU A 84 -3.60 7.56 -6.25
CA LEU A 84 -4.81 7.63 -5.43
C LEU A 84 -5.49 6.26 -5.24
N LYS A 85 -5.36 5.35 -6.22
CA LYS A 85 -5.90 4.00 -6.20
C LYS A 85 -4.85 3.00 -6.71
N PRO A 86 -3.74 2.81 -5.99
CA PRO A 86 -2.68 1.88 -6.39
C PRO A 86 -3.21 0.45 -6.50
N LEU A 87 -2.70 -0.31 -7.47
CA LEU A 87 -3.08 -1.72 -7.62
C LEU A 87 -2.36 -2.57 -6.58
N ASN A 88 -3.04 -3.62 -6.13
CA ASN A 88 -2.44 -4.69 -5.35
C ASN A 88 -2.01 -5.82 -6.30
N ALA A 89 -0.72 -6.16 -6.31
CA ALA A 89 -0.18 -7.28 -7.09
C ALA A 89 -0.82 -8.62 -6.70
N ALA A 90 -1.20 -8.78 -5.43
CA ALA A 90 -1.91 -9.94 -4.90
C ALA A 90 -3.43 -9.88 -5.09
N SER A 91 -3.98 -8.90 -5.84
CA SER A 91 -5.43 -8.76 -6.04
C SER A 91 -6.10 -10.02 -6.60
N GLY A 92 -5.40 -10.81 -7.42
CA GLY A 92 -5.87 -12.11 -7.91
C GLY A 92 -6.12 -13.14 -6.81
N HIS A 93 -5.30 -13.13 -5.75
CA HIS A 93 -5.50 -13.96 -4.56
C HIS A 93 -6.58 -13.34 -3.65
N CYS A 94 -6.49 -12.04 -3.39
CA CYS A 94 -7.38 -11.32 -2.48
C CYS A 94 -8.86 -11.33 -2.92
N ARG A 95 -9.15 -11.54 -4.20
CA ARG A 95 -10.54 -11.71 -4.69
C ARG A 95 -11.25 -12.92 -4.07
N ARG A 96 -10.51 -13.92 -3.61
CA ARG A 96 -11.04 -15.14 -2.96
C ARG A 96 -11.31 -14.95 -1.46
N LEU A 97 -10.92 -13.80 -0.89
CA LEU A 97 -11.18 -13.49 0.51
C LEU A 97 -12.69 -13.40 0.73
N LYS A 98 -13.15 -13.99 1.84
CA LYS A 98 -14.55 -13.89 2.25
C LYS A 98 -14.99 -12.44 2.48
N ILE A 99 -14.08 -11.60 2.97
CA ILE A 99 -14.25 -10.14 3.07
C ILE A 99 -13.03 -9.47 2.44
N ASN A 100 -13.22 -8.80 1.31
CA ASN A 100 -12.21 -7.95 0.69
C ASN A 100 -12.58 -6.47 0.88
N VAL A 101 -11.91 -5.81 1.83
CA VAL A 101 -12.22 -4.41 2.21
C VAL A 101 -11.83 -3.38 1.15
N ASP A 102 -10.84 -3.67 0.30
CA ASP A 102 -10.46 -2.73 -0.75
C ASP A 102 -11.55 -2.59 -1.82
N GLY A 103 -12.30 -3.69 -2.06
CA GLY A 103 -13.34 -3.75 -3.07
C GLY A 103 -12.84 -3.45 -4.49
N SER A 104 -11.52 -3.35 -4.67
CA SER A 104 -10.90 -3.09 -5.95
C SER A 104 -11.21 -4.26 -6.86
N VAL A 105 -11.98 -3.98 -7.91
CA VAL A 105 -12.34 -4.96 -8.91
C VAL A 105 -11.04 -5.35 -9.62
N PRO A 106 -10.56 -6.59 -9.46
CA PRO A 106 -9.36 -7.00 -10.16
C PRO A 106 -9.63 -6.87 -11.67
N ARG A 107 -8.61 -6.51 -12.44
CA ARG A 107 -8.51 -6.92 -13.86
C ARG A 107 -9.43 -6.20 -14.84
N VAL A 108 -9.83 -4.96 -14.58
CA VAL A 108 -10.47 -4.14 -15.62
C VAL A 108 -9.44 -3.81 -16.71
N VAL A 109 -9.77 -4.16 -17.95
CA VAL A 109 -8.92 -3.94 -19.11
C VAL A 109 -9.42 -2.72 -19.88
N TYR A 110 -8.50 -1.83 -20.21
CA TYR A 110 -8.73 -0.63 -20.99
C TYR A 110 -8.02 -0.75 -22.33
N VAL A 111 -8.69 -0.42 -23.43
CA VAL A 111 -8.07 -0.36 -24.77
C VAL A 111 -8.54 0.86 -25.53
N CYS A 112 -7.80 1.22 -26.58
CA CYS A 112 -8.24 2.27 -27.49
C CYS A 112 -9.39 1.75 -28.37
N LYS A 113 -10.62 2.26 -28.20
CA LYS A 113 -11.77 1.85 -29.01
C LYS A 113 -11.82 2.46 -30.40
N ASP A 114 -10.96 3.44 -30.69
CA ASP A 114 -10.87 4.02 -32.02
C ASP A 114 -10.42 2.96 -33.04
N THR A 115 -11.28 2.73 -34.03
CA THR A 115 -11.07 1.79 -35.13
C THR A 115 -10.10 2.34 -36.17
N SER A 116 -9.92 3.65 -36.25
CA SER A 116 -8.94 4.33 -37.12
C SER A 116 -7.53 4.40 -36.52
N CYS A 117 -7.37 3.98 -35.25
CA CYS A 117 -6.10 4.02 -34.55
C CYS A 117 -5.07 3.12 -35.25
N SER A 118 -4.05 3.71 -35.87
CA SER A 118 -2.96 2.99 -36.53
C SER A 118 -2.11 2.15 -35.56
N ALA A 119 -2.17 2.43 -34.25
CA ALA A 119 -1.60 1.58 -33.21
C ALA A 119 -2.35 0.24 -33.03
N LEU A 120 -3.25 -0.12 -33.96
CA LEU A 120 -3.75 -1.49 -34.14
C LEU A 120 -2.61 -2.53 -34.14
N SER A 121 -1.40 -2.17 -34.57
CA SER A 121 -0.23 -3.05 -34.57
C SER A 121 0.36 -3.33 -33.18
N ASP A 122 0.17 -2.45 -32.21
CA ASP A 122 0.80 -2.60 -30.89
C ASP A 122 0.05 -3.60 -29.99
N ASN A 123 -1.20 -3.95 -30.35
CA ASN A 123 -2.06 -4.80 -29.54
C ASN A 123 -2.06 -4.40 -28.05
N ALA A 124 -2.03 -3.10 -27.75
CA ALA A 124 -1.83 -2.63 -26.40
C ALA A 124 -3.12 -2.61 -25.57
N PHE A 125 -3.04 -2.98 -24.30
CA PHE A 125 -4.07 -2.75 -23.30
C PHE A 125 -3.51 -2.06 -22.07
N SER A 126 -4.34 -1.52 -21.19
CA SER A 126 -3.92 -0.99 -19.90
C SER A 126 -4.80 -1.53 -18.78
N SER A 127 -4.25 -1.55 -17.56
CA SER A 127 -5.00 -1.90 -16.35
C SER A 127 -5.41 -0.68 -15.51
N PHE A 128 -5.12 0.52 -16.00
CA PHE A 128 -5.51 1.78 -15.36
C PHE A 128 -6.44 2.60 -16.24
N PRO A 129 -7.48 3.22 -15.65
CA PRO A 129 -8.23 4.26 -16.34
C PRO A 129 -7.35 5.47 -16.64
N GLY A 130 -7.68 6.18 -17.72
CA GLY A 130 -6.99 7.40 -18.12
C GLY A 130 -5.70 7.18 -18.91
N THR A 131 -5.27 5.93 -19.11
CA THR A 131 -4.12 5.62 -19.96
C THR A 131 -4.35 6.10 -21.38
N VAL A 132 -3.36 6.79 -21.95
CA VAL A 132 -3.43 7.35 -23.30
C VAL A 132 -2.80 6.38 -24.29
N CYS A 133 -3.55 6.00 -25.32
CA CYS A 133 -3.03 5.20 -26.43
C CYS A 133 -2.04 6.02 -27.27
N LYS A 134 -1.15 5.36 -28.02
CA LYS A 134 -0.19 6.04 -28.90
C LYS A 134 -0.83 6.96 -29.95
N CYS A 135 -2.10 6.74 -30.31
CA CYS A 135 -2.86 7.66 -31.17
C CYS A 135 -3.31 8.97 -30.46
N GLY A 136 -3.01 9.15 -29.17
CA GLY A 136 -3.41 10.32 -28.38
C GLY A 136 -4.78 10.21 -27.70
N LYS A 137 -5.58 9.19 -28.03
CA LYS A 137 -6.91 8.97 -27.42
C LYS A 137 -6.79 8.18 -26.12
N VAL A 138 -7.64 8.50 -25.14
CA VAL A 138 -7.74 7.78 -23.86
C VAL A 138 -8.31 6.38 -24.10
N MET A 139 -7.72 5.37 -23.47
CA MET A 139 -8.21 4.00 -23.50
C MET A 139 -9.49 3.87 -22.66
N GLU A 140 -10.48 3.16 -23.19
CA GLU A 140 -11.76 2.92 -22.53
C GLU A 140 -11.87 1.48 -22.01
N SER A 141 -12.64 1.31 -20.95
CA SER A 141 -12.88 -0.02 -20.38
C SER A 141 -13.60 -0.94 -21.37
N ILE A 142 -13.12 -2.18 -21.44
CA ILE A 142 -13.76 -3.33 -22.10
C ILE A 142 -14.32 -4.33 -21.06
N GLY A 143 -14.27 -3.98 -19.78
CA GLY A 143 -14.71 -4.83 -18.68
C GLY A 143 -13.59 -5.67 -18.09
N GLN A 144 -13.98 -6.66 -17.30
CA GLN A 144 -13.06 -7.49 -16.51
C GLN A 144 -12.52 -8.64 -17.36
N CYS A 145 -11.21 -8.85 -17.32
CA CYS A 145 -10.60 -10.01 -17.95
C CYS A 145 -11.03 -11.29 -17.19
N PRO A 146 -11.64 -12.29 -17.88
CA PRO A 146 -12.13 -13.49 -17.22
C PRO A 146 -11.01 -14.36 -16.62
N LYS A 147 -9.85 -14.42 -17.27
CA LYS A 147 -8.67 -15.22 -16.88
C LYS A 147 -7.39 -14.57 -17.43
N TYR A 148 -6.31 -14.49 -16.63
CA TYR A 148 -4.99 -14.11 -17.12
C TYR A 148 -4.15 -15.36 -17.42
N ASP A 149 -3.28 -15.27 -18.43
CA ASP A 149 -2.19 -16.23 -18.62
C ASP A 149 -1.23 -16.08 -17.42
N GLY A 150 -1.04 -17.16 -16.64
CA GLY A 150 -0.27 -17.14 -15.38
C GLY A 150 -1.11 -17.21 -14.10
N ASP A 151 -2.45 -17.12 -14.20
CA ASP A 151 -3.31 -17.73 -13.19
C ASP A 151 -3.16 -19.25 -13.32
N THR A 152 -2.07 -19.82 -12.80
CA THR A 152 -1.98 -21.26 -12.53
C THR A 152 -2.91 -21.62 -11.38
N GLU A 153 -4.19 -21.28 -11.51
CA GLU A 153 -5.25 -22.16 -11.07
C GLU A 153 -5.34 -23.21 -12.18
N THR A 154 -4.45 -24.21 -12.13
CA THR A 154 -4.84 -25.52 -12.67
C THR A 154 -6.23 -25.78 -12.09
N ALA A 155 -7.19 -26.18 -12.92
CA ALA A 155 -8.54 -26.51 -12.44
C ALA A 155 -8.51 -27.52 -11.25
N ALA A 156 -7.38 -28.21 -11.06
CA ALA A 156 -7.02 -29.00 -9.89
C ALA A 156 -7.04 -28.24 -8.54
N ALA A 157 -6.65 -26.95 -8.46
CA ALA A 157 -6.63 -26.21 -7.19
C ALA A 157 -8.06 -25.87 -6.69
N ALA A 158 -9.01 -25.66 -7.60
CA ALA A 158 -10.42 -25.43 -7.24
C ALA A 158 -11.15 -26.73 -6.87
N ALA A 159 -10.65 -27.89 -7.32
CA ALA A 159 -11.27 -29.19 -7.05
C ALA A 159 -10.88 -29.79 -5.69
N CYS A 160 -9.88 -29.23 -4.99
CA CYS A 160 -9.33 -29.77 -3.74
C CYS A 160 -9.27 -28.75 -2.58
N SER A 161 -9.94 -27.59 -2.66
CA SER A 161 -9.62 -26.49 -1.73
C SER A 161 -10.27 -26.62 -0.35
N GLU A 162 -9.78 -27.55 0.46
CA GLU A 162 -9.83 -27.40 1.92
C GLU A 162 -9.02 -26.16 2.36
N ASP A 163 -8.01 -25.80 1.56
CA ASP A 163 -7.11 -24.67 1.76
C ASP A 163 -7.75 -23.29 1.63
N GLY A 164 -7.19 -22.34 2.36
CA GLY A 164 -7.55 -20.93 2.31
C GLY A 164 -6.91 -20.19 1.14
N VAL A 165 -7.02 -18.86 1.18
CA VAL A 165 -6.36 -17.97 0.24
C VAL A 165 -4.85 -18.03 0.42
N PHE A 166 -4.37 -17.86 1.66
CA PHE A 166 -2.95 -17.87 2.00
C PHE A 166 -2.57 -19.02 2.92
N VAL A 167 -3.42 -19.39 3.87
CA VAL A 167 -3.13 -20.48 4.81
C VAL A 167 -3.71 -21.82 4.35
N LYS A 168 -3.09 -22.91 4.77
CA LYS A 168 -3.56 -24.28 4.57
C LYS A 168 -4.89 -24.50 5.29
N GLY A 169 -5.66 -25.44 4.77
CA GLY A 169 -7.00 -25.78 5.18
C GLY A 169 -7.05 -26.56 6.47
N CYS A 170 -8.27 -26.77 6.98
CA CYS A 170 -8.57 -27.68 8.10
C CYS A 170 -7.95 -27.33 9.46
N LEU A 171 -7.33 -26.16 9.59
CA LEU A 171 -6.71 -25.69 10.83
C LEU A 171 -7.56 -24.64 11.53
N LYS A 172 -7.63 -24.75 12.85
CA LYS A 172 -8.01 -23.65 13.73
C LYS A 172 -6.77 -22.86 14.09
N PHE A 173 -6.91 -21.55 14.19
CA PHE A 173 -5.83 -20.64 14.58
C PHE A 173 -6.21 -19.91 15.86
N ILE A 174 -5.24 -19.73 16.73
CA ILE A 174 -5.32 -18.80 17.85
C ILE A 174 -4.74 -17.46 17.41
N VAL A 175 -5.51 -16.39 17.61
CA VAL A 175 -5.12 -15.01 17.36
C VAL A 175 -5.11 -14.26 18.68
N THR A 176 -3.94 -13.85 19.16
CA THR A 176 -3.83 -13.13 20.44
C THR A 176 -4.40 -11.71 20.33
N HIS A 177 -4.63 -11.06 21.48
CA HIS A 177 -5.16 -9.68 21.51
C HIS A 177 -4.33 -8.64 20.74
N ASP A 178 -3.04 -8.91 20.56
CA ASP A 178 -2.04 -8.16 19.79
C ASP A 178 -1.82 -8.73 18.36
N LEU A 179 -2.77 -9.52 17.86
CA LEU A 179 -2.84 -10.10 16.51
C LEU A 179 -1.64 -10.98 16.11
N GLN A 180 -0.97 -11.63 17.06
CA GLN A 180 -0.09 -12.76 16.73
C GLN A 180 -0.96 -13.96 16.38
N VAL A 181 -0.61 -14.67 15.31
CA VAL A 181 -1.35 -15.83 14.82
C VAL A 181 -0.50 -17.07 14.99
N ALA A 182 -1.11 -18.16 15.45
CA ALA A 182 -0.47 -19.46 15.56
C ALA A 182 -1.52 -20.56 15.37
N PRO A 183 -1.12 -21.77 14.93
CA PRO A 183 -2.04 -22.92 14.91
C PRO A 183 -2.58 -23.19 16.32
N ALA A 184 -3.86 -23.56 16.42
CA ALA A 184 -4.48 -23.86 17.70
C ALA A 184 -3.96 -25.20 18.23
N THR A 185 -3.34 -25.16 19.41
CA THR A 185 -2.90 -26.36 20.14
C THR A 185 -3.17 -26.18 21.63
N THR A 186 -3.37 -27.29 22.34
CA THR A 186 -3.52 -27.26 23.80
C THR A 186 -2.28 -26.70 24.49
N SER A 187 -1.08 -26.99 23.98
CA SER A 187 0.17 -26.45 24.53
C SER A 187 0.21 -24.93 24.42
N LEU A 188 -0.14 -24.36 23.26
CA LEU A 188 -0.21 -22.91 23.09
C LEU A 188 -1.27 -22.29 24.01
N MET A 189 -2.44 -22.91 24.13
CA MET A 189 -3.49 -22.47 25.06
C MET A 189 -2.96 -22.36 26.49
N MET A 190 -2.28 -23.40 26.98
CA MET A 190 -1.71 -23.41 28.33
C MET A 190 -0.63 -22.34 28.50
N SER A 191 0.24 -22.14 27.51
CA SER A 191 1.23 -21.06 27.53
C SER A 191 0.58 -19.67 27.53
N LEU A 192 -0.56 -19.48 26.88
CA LEU A 192 -1.31 -18.23 26.94
C LEU A 192 -1.96 -18.01 28.29
N PHE A 193 -2.49 -19.05 28.94
CA PHE A 193 -2.99 -18.95 30.32
C PHE A 193 -1.90 -18.53 31.29
N GLU A 194 -0.70 -19.12 31.20
CA GLU A 194 0.46 -18.71 31.99
C GLU A 194 0.85 -17.26 31.69
N LYS A 195 0.99 -16.90 30.41
CA LYS A 195 1.37 -15.53 29.97
C LYS A 195 0.40 -14.46 30.46
N PHE A 196 -0.90 -14.76 30.52
CA PHE A 196 -1.94 -13.80 30.93
C PHE A 196 -2.36 -13.93 32.40
N GLY A 197 -1.75 -14.86 33.15
CA GLY A 197 -2.06 -15.10 34.56
C GLY A 197 -3.49 -15.60 34.79
N VAL A 198 -3.96 -16.51 33.94
CA VAL A 198 -5.25 -17.21 34.11
C VAL A 198 -5.03 -18.45 34.97
N LEU A 199 -5.43 -18.38 36.24
CA LEU A 199 -5.34 -19.51 37.18
C LEU A 199 -6.53 -20.46 37.03
N ASP A 200 -7.73 -19.89 36.92
CA ASP A 200 -8.98 -20.63 36.71
C ASP A 200 -9.59 -20.22 35.36
N PRO A 201 -9.62 -21.10 34.35
CA PRO A 201 -10.24 -20.82 33.06
C PRO A 201 -11.73 -20.47 33.13
N ALA A 202 -12.43 -20.79 34.24
CA ALA A 202 -13.85 -20.48 34.42
C ALA A 202 -14.15 -18.96 34.44
N VAL A 203 -13.13 -18.12 34.67
CA VAL A 203 -13.28 -16.66 34.60
C VAL A 203 -13.39 -16.14 33.16
N LEU A 204 -13.03 -16.96 32.16
CA LEU A 204 -13.05 -16.56 30.76
C LEU A 204 -14.43 -16.79 30.15
N GLU A 205 -14.98 -15.75 29.55
CA GLU A 205 -16.19 -15.86 28.74
C GLU A 205 -15.87 -16.07 27.26
N GLN A 206 -16.53 -17.06 26.65
CA GLN A 206 -16.52 -17.24 25.21
C GLN A 206 -17.60 -16.35 24.57
N GLN A 207 -17.20 -15.48 23.65
CA GLN A 207 -18.09 -14.58 22.91
C GLN A 207 -17.86 -14.76 21.41
N VAL A 208 -18.91 -14.74 20.59
CA VAL A 208 -18.75 -14.83 19.12
C VAL A 208 -18.93 -13.44 18.53
N LEU A 209 -17.86 -12.87 17.99
CA LEU A 209 -17.91 -11.59 17.30
C LEU A 209 -18.03 -11.82 15.79
N GLN A 210 -19.07 -11.25 15.19
CA GLN A 210 -19.25 -11.21 13.74
C GLN A 210 -18.52 -10.01 13.16
N PHE A 211 -17.51 -10.25 12.32
CA PHE A 211 -16.79 -9.25 11.56
C PHE A 211 -17.45 -9.02 10.20
N SER A 212 -17.93 -7.81 9.96
CA SER A 212 -18.33 -7.28 8.65
C SER A 212 -17.17 -6.52 8.00
N SER A 213 -17.32 -6.06 6.76
CA SER A 213 -16.34 -5.17 6.11
C SER A 213 -15.98 -3.94 6.95
N GLU A 214 -16.97 -3.29 7.56
CA GLU A 214 -16.78 -2.13 8.43
C GLU A 214 -15.95 -2.48 9.67
N LYS A 215 -16.21 -3.63 10.29
CA LYS A 215 -15.45 -4.09 11.46
C LYS A 215 -14.03 -4.52 11.10
N ILE A 216 -13.80 -5.12 9.93
CA ILE A 216 -12.45 -5.43 9.44
C ILE A 216 -11.67 -4.15 9.15
N THR A 217 -12.28 -3.12 8.56
CA THR A 217 -11.64 -1.81 8.37
C THR A 217 -11.31 -1.14 9.71
N CYS A 218 -12.20 -1.26 10.71
CA CYS A 218 -11.91 -0.80 12.08
C CYS A 218 -10.73 -1.58 12.70
N LEU A 219 -10.66 -2.90 12.49
CA LEU A 219 -9.55 -3.73 12.95
C LEU A 219 -8.23 -3.33 12.27
N LEU A 220 -8.24 -3.05 10.96
CA LEU A 220 -7.08 -2.52 10.24
C LEU A 220 -6.60 -1.19 10.84
N LYS A 221 -7.52 -0.27 11.18
CA LYS A 221 -7.15 0.98 11.87
C LYS A 221 -6.50 0.70 13.22
N ARG A 222 -7.04 -0.24 14.00
CA ARG A 222 -6.51 -0.60 15.32
C ARG A 222 -5.19 -1.35 15.24
N LEU A 223 -4.94 -2.15 14.20
CA LEU A 223 -3.64 -2.79 13.95
C LEU A 223 -2.50 -1.75 13.87
N LEU A 224 -2.80 -0.58 13.30
CA LEU A 224 -1.85 0.51 13.11
C LEU A 224 -1.67 1.41 14.36
N THR A 225 -2.72 1.51 15.19
CA THR A 225 -2.83 2.50 16.27
C THR A 225 -2.84 1.92 17.68
N SER A 226 -2.96 0.60 17.84
CA SER A 226 -3.07 -0.07 19.14
C SER A 226 -2.15 -1.28 19.27
N LYS A 227 -1.69 -1.51 20.51
CA LYS A 227 -0.97 -2.71 20.94
C LYS A 227 -1.89 -3.87 21.31
N GLN A 228 -3.20 -3.65 21.39
CA GLN A 228 -4.22 -4.63 21.76
C GLN A 228 -5.52 -4.46 20.96
N PRO A 229 -5.43 -4.46 19.61
CA PRO A 229 -6.53 -4.14 18.72
C PRO A 229 -7.79 -4.99 18.93
N LEU A 230 -7.70 -6.27 19.30
CA LEU A 230 -8.90 -7.09 19.53
C LEU A 230 -9.65 -6.63 20.79
N THR A 231 -8.91 -6.35 21.87
CA THR A 231 -9.48 -5.80 23.12
C THR A 231 -10.15 -4.47 22.83
N ASP A 232 -9.42 -3.55 22.21
CA ASP A 232 -9.92 -2.21 21.96
C ASP A 232 -11.08 -2.22 20.95
N HIS A 233 -11.10 -3.17 20.00
CA HIS A 233 -12.22 -3.36 19.08
C HIS A 233 -13.46 -3.87 19.81
N TYR A 234 -13.32 -4.89 20.65
CA TYR A 234 -14.43 -5.51 21.36
C TYR A 234 -15.08 -4.56 22.38
N PHE A 235 -14.28 -3.79 23.12
CA PHE A 235 -14.77 -2.81 24.10
C PHE A 235 -15.01 -1.42 23.51
N GLU A 236 -14.94 -1.28 22.18
CA GLU A 236 -15.15 -0.01 21.47
C GLU A 236 -14.32 1.15 22.02
N ALA A 237 -13.09 0.87 22.47
CA ALA A 237 -12.22 1.85 23.09
C ALA A 237 -11.90 3.00 22.11
N PRO A 238 -11.87 4.28 22.56
CA PRO A 238 -11.53 5.40 21.70
C PRO A 238 -10.17 5.19 21.03
N VAL A 239 -10.05 5.54 19.75
CA VAL A 239 -8.76 5.54 19.07
C VAL A 239 -7.94 6.73 19.58
N PRO A 240 -6.77 6.52 20.20
CA PRO A 240 -5.93 7.61 20.68
C PRO A 240 -5.57 8.55 19.52
N GLN A 241 -5.50 9.86 19.80
CA GLN A 241 -4.90 10.80 18.86
C GLN A 241 -3.37 10.73 18.94
N ASP A 242 -2.69 11.26 17.92
CA ASP A 242 -1.28 10.99 17.72
C ASP A 242 -0.35 11.80 18.66
N ASP A 243 -0.25 11.35 19.91
CA ASP A 243 0.58 11.96 20.96
C ASP A 243 1.93 11.24 21.17
N ALA A 244 2.47 10.54 20.16
CA ALA A 244 3.74 9.85 20.34
C ALA A 244 4.86 10.85 20.66
N SER A 245 5.66 10.59 21.70
CA SER A 245 6.85 11.39 21.99
C SER A 245 7.84 11.23 20.83
N LEU A 246 8.01 12.32 20.07
CA LEU A 246 8.87 12.42 18.89
C LEU A 246 10.26 11.83 19.17
N GLU A 247 10.77 12.02 20.39
CA GLU A 247 12.08 11.59 20.85
C GLU A 247 12.31 10.08 20.76
N ALA A 248 11.31 9.26 21.11
CA ALA A 248 11.43 7.81 21.03
C ALA A 248 11.43 7.30 19.58
N LEU A 249 10.78 8.03 18.67
CA LEU A 249 10.70 7.68 17.26
C LEU A 249 11.94 8.12 16.47
N VAL A 250 12.51 9.28 16.80
CA VAL A 250 13.75 9.78 16.18
C VAL A 250 14.92 8.83 16.44
N GLN A 251 15.00 8.22 17.63
CA GLN A 251 16.03 7.22 17.92
C GLN A 251 15.94 5.97 17.00
N ASN A 252 14.75 5.66 16.49
CA ASN A 252 14.56 4.52 15.58
C ASN A 252 14.89 4.87 14.11
N LEU A 253 15.17 6.13 13.78
CA LEU A 253 15.52 6.54 12.41
C LEU A 253 16.91 6.07 11.98
N HIS A 254 17.81 5.84 12.94
CA HIS A 254 19.20 5.44 12.67
C HIS A 254 19.39 3.93 12.86
N PRO A 255 19.22 3.08 11.85
CA PRO A 255 19.66 1.69 11.93
C PRO A 255 21.20 1.62 11.98
N LYS A 256 21.73 0.54 12.57
CA LYS A 256 23.18 0.26 12.66
C LYS A 256 23.81 0.39 11.26
N GLN A 257 24.90 1.14 11.18
CA GLN A 257 25.63 1.46 9.94
C GLN A 257 25.80 0.22 9.04
N GLU A 258 25.14 0.22 7.89
CA GLU A 258 25.54 -0.61 6.75
C GLU A 258 26.57 0.15 5.92
N SER A 259 27.57 -0.58 5.42
CA SER A 259 28.70 -0.08 4.64
C SER A 259 28.23 0.76 3.43
N GLU A 260 28.78 1.97 3.33
CA GLU A 260 28.55 2.94 2.26
C GLU A 260 29.20 2.50 0.93
N ASP A 261 28.72 1.43 0.29
CA ASP A 261 29.30 0.97 -0.98
C ASP A 261 28.25 0.70 -2.07
N GLN A 262 27.30 1.61 -2.26
CA GLN A 262 26.57 1.75 -3.53
C GLN A 262 26.16 3.22 -3.76
N GLU A 263 26.94 3.95 -4.56
CA GLU A 263 26.60 5.29 -5.04
C GLU A 263 25.25 5.26 -5.78
N MET A 264 24.27 6.03 -5.29
CA MET A 264 23.12 6.42 -6.12
C MET A 264 23.62 7.33 -7.24
N PRO A 265 23.09 7.22 -8.47
CA PRO A 265 23.42 8.15 -9.52
C PRO A 265 22.86 9.53 -9.15
N GLY A 266 23.74 10.43 -8.71
CA GLY A 266 23.44 11.82 -8.44
C GLY A 266 23.01 12.11 -7.00
N ASN A 267 23.94 12.67 -6.22
CA ASN A 267 23.63 13.41 -5.01
C ASN A 267 22.58 14.50 -5.33
N LEU A 268 21.36 14.38 -4.78
CA LEU A 268 20.28 15.35 -5.05
C LEU A 268 20.49 16.59 -4.16
N LYS A 269 20.81 17.72 -4.77
CA LYS A 269 20.88 19.01 -4.08
C LYS A 269 19.48 19.62 -3.99
N ILE A 270 19.06 19.94 -2.77
CA ILE A 270 17.81 20.63 -2.49
C ILE A 270 18.09 21.94 -1.76
N ARG A 271 17.21 22.92 -1.89
CA ARG A 271 17.26 24.14 -1.07
C ARG A 271 16.23 24.05 0.03
N VAL A 272 16.57 24.48 1.23
CA VAL A 272 15.65 24.49 2.37
C VAL A 272 15.57 25.88 2.96
N LEU A 273 14.39 26.28 3.39
CA LEU A 273 14.18 27.46 4.22
C LEU A 273 14.05 27.02 5.67
N GLN A 274 14.98 27.45 6.51
CA GLN A 274 15.03 27.07 7.93
C GLN A 274 15.33 28.28 8.81
N THR A 275 15.17 28.10 10.12
CA THR A 275 15.58 29.11 11.10
C THR A 275 17.11 29.16 11.21
N LYS A 276 17.66 30.34 11.51
CA LYS A 276 19.10 30.56 11.67
C LYS A 276 19.73 29.76 12.81
N ASP A 277 18.94 29.39 13.82
CA ASP A 277 19.37 28.59 14.97
C ASP A 277 19.21 27.08 14.75
N ASP A 278 18.88 26.67 13.52
CA ASP A 278 18.68 25.29 13.08
C ASP A 278 17.66 24.53 13.96
N SER A 279 16.64 25.23 14.47
CA SER A 279 15.58 24.67 15.32
C SER A 279 14.37 24.17 14.53
N ALA A 280 14.08 24.77 13.37
CA ALA A 280 12.94 24.38 12.54
C ALA A 280 13.22 24.60 11.04
N LEU A 281 12.73 23.68 10.23
CA LEU A 281 12.70 23.77 8.77
C LEU A 281 11.25 24.06 8.35
N LEU A 282 11.04 25.11 7.55
CA LEU A 282 9.69 25.49 7.10
C LEU A 282 9.28 24.66 5.88
N TYR A 283 10.13 24.68 4.84
CA TYR A 283 9.94 23.89 3.64
C TYR A 283 11.26 23.60 2.91
N ALA A 284 11.23 22.60 2.03
CA ALA A 284 12.26 22.31 1.04
C ALA A 284 11.75 22.62 -0.38
N GLU A 285 12.57 23.29 -1.18
CA GLU A 285 12.41 23.41 -2.62
C GLU A 285 13.09 22.22 -3.28
N VAL A 286 12.29 21.43 -4.00
CA VAL A 286 12.71 20.13 -4.50
C VAL A 286 12.28 19.92 -5.94
N GLY A 287 13.07 19.11 -6.65
CA GLY A 287 12.76 18.67 -8.01
C GLY A 287 11.82 17.46 -8.03
N VAL A 288 11.49 17.06 -9.26
CA VAL A 288 10.56 15.96 -9.57
C VAL A 288 10.96 14.65 -8.90
N ASP A 289 12.23 14.27 -8.97
CA ASP A 289 12.70 12.96 -8.46
C ASP A 289 12.46 12.79 -6.95
N PHE A 290 12.55 13.88 -6.19
CA PHE A 290 12.25 13.87 -4.75
C PHE A 290 10.76 13.67 -4.49
N VAL A 291 9.91 14.41 -5.20
CA VAL A 291 8.45 14.29 -5.05
C VAL A 291 7.96 12.92 -5.50
N ASP A 292 8.50 12.40 -6.60
CA ASP A 292 8.22 11.06 -7.09
C ASP A 292 8.62 9.99 -6.09
N SER A 293 9.78 10.16 -5.43
CA SER A 293 10.22 9.29 -4.33
C SER A 293 9.24 9.32 -3.15
N LEU A 294 8.71 10.49 -2.78
CA LEU A 294 7.69 10.56 -1.73
C LEU A 294 6.39 9.89 -2.19
N PHE A 295 5.79 10.34 -3.30
CA PHE A 295 4.50 9.84 -3.79
C PHE A 295 4.50 8.34 -4.06
N SER A 296 5.60 7.78 -4.56
CA SER A 296 5.67 6.34 -4.82
C SER A 296 5.60 5.48 -3.56
N LEU A 297 5.81 6.02 -2.35
CA LEU A 297 5.53 5.33 -1.08
C LEU A 297 4.07 4.87 -1.00
N LEU A 298 3.12 5.63 -1.56
CA LEU A 298 1.70 5.25 -1.58
C LEU A 298 1.44 3.94 -2.34
N SER A 299 2.35 3.55 -3.23
CA SER A 299 2.23 2.31 -4.02
C SER A 299 2.92 1.13 -3.35
N ILE A 300 3.78 1.35 -2.36
CA ILE A 300 4.52 0.29 -1.68
C ILE A 300 3.54 -0.56 -0.86
N PRO A 301 3.56 -1.89 -1.00
CA PRO A 301 2.78 -2.77 -0.14
C PRO A 301 3.26 -2.72 1.31
N LEU A 302 2.32 -2.86 2.26
CA LEU A 302 2.59 -2.77 3.69
C LEU A 302 3.65 -3.80 4.15
N GLY A 303 3.60 -5.02 3.64
CA GLY A 303 4.56 -6.09 3.93
C GLY A 303 5.98 -5.72 3.52
N SER A 304 6.15 -5.14 2.32
CA SER A 304 7.45 -4.67 1.84
C SER A 304 7.99 -3.54 2.72
N ALA A 305 7.12 -2.62 3.14
CA ALA A 305 7.50 -1.55 4.08
C ALA A 305 7.97 -2.11 5.44
N ILE A 306 7.29 -3.12 5.98
CA ILE A 306 7.69 -3.79 7.24
C ILE A 306 9.02 -4.52 7.07
N LYS A 307 9.19 -5.27 5.98
CA LYS A 307 10.44 -5.99 5.71
C LYS A 307 11.64 -5.06 5.74
N LEU A 308 11.50 -3.85 5.19
CA LEU A 308 12.58 -2.87 5.10
C LEU A 308 12.85 -2.12 6.39
N TYR A 309 11.80 -1.70 7.09
CA TYR A 309 11.93 -0.80 8.25
C TYR A 309 11.76 -1.50 9.60
N GLY A 310 11.41 -2.78 9.58
CA GLY A 310 10.94 -3.52 10.74
C GLY A 310 9.58 -2.98 11.21
N GLN A 311 9.49 -2.60 12.47
CA GLN A 311 8.22 -2.18 13.06
C GLN A 311 7.85 -0.75 12.60
N CYS A 312 6.95 -0.65 11.61
CA CYS A 312 6.50 0.62 11.00
C CYS A 312 5.64 1.52 11.90
N SER A 313 5.44 1.18 13.17
CA SER A 313 4.70 2.00 14.14
C SER A 313 5.11 1.62 15.56
N ALA A 314 5.39 2.61 16.41
CA ALA A 314 5.63 2.38 17.85
C ALA A 314 4.34 2.04 18.62
N LYS A 315 3.17 2.36 18.05
CA LYS A 315 1.86 2.21 18.69
C LYS A 315 1.13 0.94 18.26
N GLY A 316 1.30 0.51 17.02
CA GLY A 316 0.60 -0.62 16.44
C GLY A 316 1.24 -1.97 16.73
N CYS A 317 0.53 -3.03 16.35
CA CYS A 317 0.98 -4.42 16.40
C CYS A 317 1.19 -5.02 15.01
N LEU A 318 1.34 -4.17 13.99
CA LEU A 318 1.63 -4.57 12.60
C LEU A 318 2.75 -5.62 12.48
N GLY A 319 3.85 -5.43 13.22
CA GLY A 319 4.99 -6.35 13.21
C GLY A 319 4.68 -7.76 13.76
N ASN A 320 3.61 -7.91 14.56
CA ASN A 320 3.20 -9.22 15.07
C ASN A 320 2.59 -10.09 13.98
N VAL A 321 1.77 -9.51 13.10
CA VAL A 321 1.18 -10.22 11.96
C VAL A 321 2.28 -10.70 11.02
N TYR A 322 3.23 -9.82 10.69
CA TYR A 322 4.39 -10.17 9.86
C TYR A 322 5.23 -11.30 10.48
N ARG A 323 5.61 -11.17 11.76
CA ARG A 323 6.38 -12.21 12.49
C ARG A 323 5.65 -13.53 12.64
N SER A 324 4.31 -13.51 12.61
CA SER A 324 3.54 -14.75 12.68
C SER A 324 3.76 -15.57 11.39
N ILE A 325 3.77 -14.90 10.24
CA ILE A 325 4.02 -15.53 8.93
C ILE A 325 5.47 -16.00 8.83
N ASP A 326 6.43 -15.17 9.26
CA ASP A 326 7.86 -15.49 9.32
C ASP A 326 8.26 -16.29 10.58
N GLY A 327 7.33 -17.10 11.09
CA GLY A 327 7.53 -17.79 12.37
C GLY A 327 6.42 -18.79 12.68
N SER A 328 5.55 -18.46 13.63
CA SER A 328 4.59 -19.39 14.24
C SER A 328 3.63 -20.06 13.26
N VAL A 329 3.34 -19.46 12.10
CA VAL A 329 2.51 -20.08 11.06
C VAL A 329 3.23 -20.39 9.75
N GLN A 330 4.56 -20.27 9.68
CA GLN A 330 5.32 -20.38 8.43
C GLN A 330 4.99 -21.66 7.64
N GLU A 331 4.99 -22.81 8.32
CA GLU A 331 4.69 -24.13 7.72
C GLU A 331 3.22 -24.30 7.31
N PHE A 332 2.34 -23.44 7.83
CA PHE A 332 0.90 -23.45 7.58
C PHE A 332 0.46 -22.42 6.55
N VAL A 333 1.36 -21.52 6.14
CA VAL A 333 1.16 -20.67 4.96
C VAL A 333 1.50 -21.49 3.72
N ARG A 334 0.68 -21.36 2.67
CA ARG A 334 0.92 -21.99 1.37
C ARG A 334 2.25 -21.50 0.80
N GLU A 335 3.04 -22.41 0.26
CA GLU A 335 4.42 -22.13 -0.17
C GLU A 335 4.47 -20.98 -1.18
N GLU A 336 3.55 -20.98 -2.15
CA GLU A 336 3.41 -19.94 -3.17
C GLU A 336 2.95 -18.57 -2.60
N CYS A 337 2.43 -18.54 -1.37
CA CYS A 337 1.93 -17.33 -0.71
C CYS A 337 2.93 -16.69 0.26
N GLN A 338 3.99 -17.39 0.67
CA GLN A 338 4.95 -16.85 1.65
C GLN A 338 5.63 -15.57 1.13
N SER A 339 6.22 -15.62 -0.07
CA SER A 339 6.85 -14.45 -0.68
C SER A 339 5.83 -13.35 -0.99
N LEU A 340 4.61 -13.71 -1.36
CA LEU A 340 3.53 -12.77 -1.62
C LEU A 340 3.10 -11.98 -0.37
N LEU A 341 3.26 -12.54 0.84
CA LEU A 341 2.93 -11.88 2.11
C LEU A 341 4.12 -11.16 2.76
N LEU A 342 5.31 -11.79 2.77
CA LEU A 342 6.50 -11.26 3.43
C LEU A 342 7.30 -10.29 2.55
N ASP A 343 7.25 -10.48 1.22
CA ASP A 343 7.95 -9.63 0.26
C ASP A 343 7.05 -9.27 -0.96
N PRO A 344 5.87 -8.69 -0.72
CA PRO A 344 4.93 -8.36 -1.79
C PRO A 344 5.57 -7.44 -2.84
N LYS A 345 5.35 -7.79 -4.11
CA LYS A 345 5.87 -7.05 -5.26
C LYS A 345 4.95 -5.91 -5.68
N LEU A 346 5.51 -4.94 -6.39
CA LEU A 346 4.74 -3.92 -7.08
C LEU A 346 4.05 -4.49 -8.33
N PRO A 347 2.83 -4.03 -8.66
CA PRO A 347 2.22 -4.32 -9.96
C PRO A 347 3.03 -3.68 -11.10
N PRO A 348 2.83 -4.11 -12.35
CA PRO A 348 3.53 -3.54 -13.49
C PRO A 348 3.35 -2.02 -13.60
N PHE A 349 4.44 -1.34 -13.93
CA PHE A 349 4.57 0.11 -14.10
C PHE A 349 4.43 0.97 -12.83
N PHE A 350 4.40 0.38 -11.64
CA PHE A 350 4.45 1.11 -10.36
C PHE A 350 5.85 1.46 -9.89
N GLY A 351 6.88 0.82 -10.45
CA GLY A 351 8.28 1.09 -10.15
C GLY A 351 8.65 2.56 -10.35
N CYS A 352 9.42 3.11 -9.43
CA CYS A 352 9.88 4.50 -9.41
C CYS A 352 11.17 4.61 -8.58
N CYS A 353 11.71 5.81 -8.40
CA CYS A 353 12.89 6.07 -7.57
C CYS A 353 12.76 5.46 -6.16
N ALA A 354 11.61 5.57 -5.48
CA ALA A 354 11.47 4.94 -4.16
C ALA A 354 11.54 3.43 -4.22
N SER A 355 10.87 2.76 -5.15
CA SER A 355 10.93 1.30 -5.23
C SER A 355 12.34 0.80 -5.55
N LYS A 356 13.11 1.56 -6.34
CA LYS A 356 14.53 1.28 -6.62
C LYS A 356 15.38 1.46 -5.34
N ILE A 357 15.16 2.52 -4.57
CA ILE A 357 15.86 2.77 -3.29
C ILE A 357 15.53 1.68 -2.26
N LEU A 358 14.25 1.33 -2.19
CA LEU A 358 13.68 0.34 -1.29
C LEU A 358 13.88 -1.10 -1.76
N GLN A 359 14.42 -1.31 -2.96
CA GLN A 359 14.61 -2.62 -3.57
C GLN A 359 13.33 -3.47 -3.58
N VAL A 360 12.18 -2.82 -3.81
CA VAL A 360 10.90 -3.52 -3.95
C VAL A 360 10.76 -3.94 -5.42
N ASP A 361 10.76 -5.26 -5.62
CA ASP A 361 10.58 -5.88 -6.93
C ASP A 361 9.26 -5.46 -7.58
N GLU A 362 9.29 -5.37 -8.91
CA GLU A 362 8.13 -5.08 -9.74
C GLU A 362 7.80 -6.29 -10.63
N LEU A 363 6.51 -6.62 -10.73
CA LEU A 363 6.04 -7.65 -11.65
C LEU A 363 6.23 -7.22 -13.11
N ALA A 364 6.61 -8.17 -13.96
CA ALA A 364 6.71 -7.93 -15.39
C ALA A 364 5.35 -7.52 -16.00
N PRO A 365 5.33 -6.65 -17.02
CA PRO A 365 4.13 -6.31 -17.78
C PRO A 365 3.39 -7.56 -18.25
N ARG A 366 2.06 -7.54 -18.14
CA ARG A 366 1.24 -8.71 -18.48
C ARG A 366 1.04 -8.83 -19.99
N GLU A 367 0.92 -10.07 -20.44
CA GLU A 367 0.39 -10.41 -21.75
C GLU A 367 -0.99 -11.08 -21.62
N LEU A 368 -1.87 -10.81 -22.58
CA LEU A 368 -3.20 -11.40 -22.65
C LEU A 368 -3.40 -12.08 -23.99
N THR A 369 -3.69 -13.38 -23.99
CA THR A 369 -4.12 -14.08 -25.21
C THR A 369 -5.64 -14.04 -25.35
N ILE A 370 -6.14 -13.30 -26.33
CA ILE A 370 -7.58 -13.20 -26.62
C ILE A 370 -7.91 -14.04 -27.85
N LYS A 371 -8.85 -14.98 -27.70
CA LYS A 371 -9.34 -15.86 -28.78
C LYS A 371 -10.35 -15.14 -29.69
N ALA A 372 -10.02 -13.95 -30.16
CA ALA A 372 -10.77 -13.20 -31.16
C ALA A 372 -9.80 -12.31 -31.96
N CYS A 373 -10.22 -11.82 -33.13
CA CYS A 373 -9.47 -10.77 -33.82
C CYS A 373 -9.58 -9.45 -33.04
N PHE A 374 -8.58 -8.56 -33.18
CA PHE A 374 -8.53 -7.32 -32.40
C PHE A 374 -9.72 -6.40 -32.66
N VAL A 375 -10.20 -6.34 -33.90
CA VAL A 375 -11.37 -5.53 -34.28
C VAL A 375 -12.63 -6.02 -33.55
N CYS A 376 -12.87 -7.33 -33.52
CA CYS A 376 -14.01 -7.91 -32.80
C CYS A 376 -13.85 -7.73 -31.29
N PHE A 377 -12.64 -7.92 -30.75
CA PHE A 377 -12.41 -7.69 -29.33
C PHE A 377 -12.68 -6.23 -28.94
N LYS A 378 -12.18 -5.26 -29.71
CA LYS A 378 -12.45 -3.83 -29.44
C LYS A 378 -13.93 -3.47 -29.47
N SER A 379 -14.67 -4.01 -30.43
CA SER A 379 -16.08 -3.68 -30.66
C SER A 379 -17.03 -4.41 -29.74
N LEU A 380 -16.74 -5.67 -29.40
CA LEU A 380 -17.66 -6.55 -28.67
C LEU A 380 -17.21 -6.84 -27.23
N GLY A 381 -15.95 -6.54 -26.90
CA GLY A 381 -15.34 -6.83 -25.62
C GLY A 381 -15.17 -8.32 -25.32
N PHE A 382 -14.94 -8.65 -24.04
CA PHE A 382 -14.69 -10.03 -23.62
C PHE A 382 -15.88 -10.97 -23.89
N SER A 383 -17.11 -10.52 -23.63
CA SER A 383 -18.33 -11.33 -23.78
C SER A 383 -18.64 -11.71 -25.22
N GLY A 384 -18.27 -10.86 -26.19
CA GLY A 384 -18.52 -11.11 -27.60
C GLY A 384 -17.34 -11.73 -28.37
N CYS A 385 -16.26 -12.13 -27.68
CA CYS A 385 -15.11 -12.76 -28.35
C CYS A 385 -15.49 -14.02 -29.14
N SER A 386 -16.44 -14.82 -28.64
CA SER A 386 -16.96 -16.01 -29.33
C SER A 386 -17.60 -15.69 -30.67
N LEU A 387 -18.28 -14.55 -30.79
CA LEU A 387 -18.95 -14.09 -32.02
C LEU A 387 -17.95 -13.83 -33.17
N CYS A 388 -16.66 -13.64 -32.87
CA CYS A 388 -15.62 -13.47 -33.88
C CYS A 388 -15.45 -14.72 -34.77
N HIS A 389 -15.68 -15.91 -34.21
CA HIS A 389 -15.55 -17.19 -34.92
C HIS A 389 -16.80 -17.55 -35.74
N GLY A 390 -17.92 -16.91 -35.43
CA GLY A 390 -19.16 -17.02 -36.18
C GLY A 390 -20.37 -17.14 -35.26
N TYR A 391 -21.51 -16.67 -35.72
CA TYR A 391 -22.80 -16.79 -35.05
C TYR A 391 -23.93 -16.78 -36.06
N TYR A 392 -25.11 -17.26 -35.67
CA TYR A 392 -26.33 -17.12 -36.48
C TYR A 392 -27.04 -15.83 -36.10
N ASN A 393 -27.34 -14.99 -37.10
CA ASN A 393 -28.17 -13.80 -36.87
C ASN A 393 -29.66 -14.18 -36.74
N SER A 394 -30.52 -13.18 -36.52
CA SER A 394 -31.98 -13.38 -36.38
C SER A 394 -32.66 -14.05 -37.57
N ASN A 395 -32.03 -14.00 -38.75
CA ASN A 395 -32.53 -14.59 -39.98
C ASN A 395 -31.92 -15.98 -40.25
N TYR A 396 -31.30 -16.60 -39.23
CA TYR A 396 -30.60 -17.89 -39.33
C TYR A 396 -29.47 -17.90 -40.39
N VAL A 397 -28.89 -16.75 -40.70
CA VAL A 397 -27.71 -16.66 -41.56
C VAL A 397 -26.46 -16.76 -40.69
N PHE A 398 -25.57 -17.68 -41.04
CA PHE A 398 -24.26 -17.78 -40.38
C PHE A 398 -23.38 -16.61 -40.80
N VAL A 399 -23.06 -15.74 -39.84
CA VAL A 399 -22.17 -14.60 -40.02
C VAL A 399 -20.86 -14.89 -39.31
N LYS A 400 -19.75 -14.88 -40.05
CA LYS A 400 -18.40 -14.93 -39.46
C LYS A 400 -17.65 -13.64 -39.76
N CYS A 401 -16.80 -13.23 -38.83
CA CYS A 401 -15.88 -12.13 -39.10
C CYS A 401 -14.87 -12.55 -40.19
N GLY A 402 -14.64 -11.68 -41.18
CA GLY A 402 -13.74 -11.96 -42.30
C GLY A 402 -12.24 -11.95 -41.97
N ASN A 403 -11.83 -11.44 -40.80
CA ASN A 403 -10.42 -11.46 -40.41
C ASN A 403 -9.90 -12.89 -40.23
N MET A 404 -8.79 -13.20 -40.89
CA MET A 404 -8.16 -14.54 -40.83
C MET A 404 -7.54 -14.83 -39.46
N VAL A 405 -6.95 -13.82 -38.81
CA VAL A 405 -6.36 -13.96 -37.48
C VAL A 405 -7.46 -13.90 -36.41
N LYS A 406 -7.65 -15.01 -35.69
CA LYS A 406 -8.68 -15.18 -34.64
C LYS A 406 -8.11 -15.34 -33.23
N SER A 407 -6.83 -15.06 -33.06
CA SER A 407 -6.15 -15.04 -31.78
C SER A 407 -5.17 -13.87 -31.79
N ILE A 408 -5.22 -13.04 -30.75
CA ILE A 408 -4.32 -11.90 -30.60
C ILE A 408 -3.64 -11.98 -29.25
N LYS A 409 -2.38 -11.56 -29.22
CA LYS A 409 -1.66 -11.31 -27.97
C LYS A 409 -1.66 -9.82 -27.71
N LEU A 410 -2.17 -9.42 -26.56
CA LEU A 410 -2.14 -8.04 -26.11
C LEU A 410 -1.02 -7.84 -25.09
N CYS A 411 -0.31 -6.71 -25.19
CA CYS A 411 0.74 -6.34 -24.24
C CYS A 411 0.28 -5.18 -23.34
N GLU A 412 0.59 -5.24 -22.05
CA GLU A 412 0.23 -4.18 -21.11
C GLU A 412 1.06 -2.91 -21.38
N ALA A 413 0.39 -1.79 -21.58
CA ALA A 413 0.96 -0.48 -21.84
C ALA A 413 1.22 0.26 -20.53
N ASN A 414 2.38 0.94 -20.48
CA ASN A 414 2.78 1.77 -19.36
C ASN A 414 1.86 3.01 -19.23
N PRO A 415 1.07 3.14 -18.16
CA PRO A 415 0.18 4.29 -17.97
C PRO A 415 0.91 5.62 -17.80
N LYS A 416 2.19 5.60 -17.40
CA LYS A 416 3.03 6.80 -17.22
C LYS A 416 3.55 7.38 -18.54
N GLN A 417 3.43 6.64 -19.64
CA GLN A 417 3.94 7.06 -20.93
C GLN A 417 2.89 7.89 -21.68
N LYS A 418 3.24 9.13 -22.06
CA LYS A 418 2.48 9.88 -23.08
C LYS A 418 2.78 9.24 -24.43
N GLY A 419 1.77 8.94 -25.26
CA GLY A 419 1.94 8.29 -26.57
C GLY A 419 3.14 8.85 -27.36
N GLY A 420 4.25 8.10 -27.39
CA GLY A 420 5.57 8.55 -27.86
C GLY A 420 6.71 7.75 -27.20
N CYS A 421 7.97 7.89 -27.65
CA CYS A 421 9.12 7.07 -27.22
C CYS A 421 9.75 7.42 -25.85
N GLU A 422 9.18 8.33 -25.05
CA GLU A 422 9.76 8.66 -23.75
C GLU A 422 9.57 7.51 -22.74
N LYS A 423 10.66 7.11 -22.06
CA LYS A 423 10.62 6.11 -20.98
C LYS A 423 9.79 6.67 -19.81
N GLY A 424 8.54 6.25 -19.69
CA GLY A 424 7.62 6.64 -18.62
C GLY A 424 7.99 6.07 -17.26
N GLU A 425 9.05 6.58 -16.64
CA GLU A 425 9.51 6.10 -15.31
C GLU A 425 8.93 6.90 -14.14
N VAL A 426 8.42 8.11 -14.39
CA VAL A 426 8.01 9.07 -13.34
C VAL A 426 6.51 9.33 -13.31
N TYR A 427 5.96 9.56 -12.12
CA TYR A 427 4.55 9.95 -11.93
C TYR A 427 4.33 11.44 -12.16
N VAL A 428 5.27 12.26 -11.68
CA VAL A 428 5.22 13.72 -11.68
C VAL A 428 5.83 14.27 -12.98
N SER A 429 5.25 15.35 -13.48
CA SER A 429 5.72 15.99 -14.71
C SER A 429 7.06 16.70 -14.48
N ARG A 430 8.06 16.42 -15.33
CA ARG A 430 9.40 17.02 -15.28
C ARG A 430 9.47 18.54 -15.47
N LYS A 431 8.33 19.20 -15.68
CA LYS A 431 8.24 20.64 -15.96
C LYS A 431 8.03 21.52 -14.73
N ALA A 432 7.99 20.93 -13.53
CA ALA A 432 7.67 21.66 -12.29
C ALA A 432 8.69 21.38 -11.18
N ASN A 433 8.90 22.40 -10.34
CA ASN A 433 9.52 22.26 -9.03
C ASN A 433 8.44 22.40 -7.95
N PHE A 434 8.73 21.88 -6.77
CA PHE A 434 7.77 21.79 -5.68
C PHE A 434 8.34 22.35 -4.38
N LEU A 435 7.42 22.76 -3.52
CA LEU A 435 7.65 23.04 -2.11
C LEU A 435 7.15 21.84 -1.31
N VAL A 436 7.97 21.33 -0.41
CA VAL A 436 7.58 20.28 0.54
C VAL A 436 7.72 20.86 1.94
N THR A 437 6.61 20.98 2.67
CA THR A 437 6.61 21.49 4.04
C THR A 437 7.18 20.46 5.03
N ASP A 438 7.44 20.87 6.27
CA ASP A 438 7.96 19.97 7.30
C ASP A 438 7.06 18.73 7.56
N ASP A 439 5.74 18.91 7.46
CA ASP A 439 4.75 17.83 7.56
C ASP A 439 4.45 17.13 6.20
N LEU A 440 5.36 17.26 5.23
CA LEU A 440 5.30 16.66 3.89
C LEU A 440 4.08 17.02 3.04
N ARG A 441 3.51 18.22 3.24
CA ARG A 441 2.58 18.76 2.25
C ARG A 441 3.35 19.16 1.01
N VAL A 442 2.99 18.58 -0.14
CA VAL A 442 3.60 18.90 -1.43
C VAL A 442 2.75 19.95 -2.14
N LEU A 443 3.38 21.06 -2.52
CA LEU A 443 2.75 22.18 -3.19
C LEU A 443 3.57 22.57 -4.43
N PRO A 444 2.94 23.12 -5.48
CA PRO A 444 3.70 23.73 -6.57
C PRO A 444 4.57 24.88 -6.06
N LEU A 445 5.81 24.94 -6.54
CA LEU A 445 6.69 26.07 -6.24
C LEU A 445 6.14 27.34 -6.90
N SER A 446 5.67 28.28 -6.07
CA SER A 446 5.22 29.59 -6.49
C SER A 446 5.48 30.61 -5.40
N LEU A 447 5.63 31.89 -5.77
CA LEU A 447 5.79 32.96 -4.79
C LEU A 447 4.58 33.06 -3.84
N ALA A 448 3.37 32.79 -4.34
CA ALA A 448 2.17 32.76 -3.52
C ALA A 448 2.24 31.66 -2.44
N SER A 449 2.68 30.45 -2.81
CA SER A 449 2.90 29.34 -1.88
C SER A 449 3.96 29.69 -0.84
N THR A 450 5.10 30.24 -1.26
CA THR A 450 6.21 30.63 -0.37
C THR A 450 5.78 31.71 0.62
N VAL A 451 5.15 32.79 0.15
CA VAL A 451 4.68 33.88 1.02
C VAL A 451 3.68 33.35 2.04
N LYS A 452 2.76 32.48 1.61
CA LYS A 452 1.78 31.85 2.50
C LYS A 452 2.44 31.02 3.60
N ILE A 453 3.38 30.13 3.25
CA ILE A 453 4.05 29.29 4.26
C ILE A 453 4.85 30.16 5.24
N VAL A 454 5.56 31.17 4.74
CA VAL A 454 6.33 32.08 5.60
C VAL A 454 5.41 32.90 6.51
N SER A 455 4.29 33.42 5.99
CA SER A 455 3.32 34.16 6.83
C SER A 455 2.69 33.27 7.90
N ASP A 456 2.31 32.04 7.54
CA ASP A 456 1.66 31.10 8.44
C ASP A 456 2.62 30.64 9.57
N SER A 457 3.94 30.64 9.31
CA SER A 457 4.95 30.31 10.32
C SER A 457 5.04 31.31 11.48
N LYS A 458 4.60 32.56 11.28
CA LYS A 458 4.74 33.67 12.24
C LYS A 458 6.20 33.95 12.69
N ILE A 459 7.19 33.48 11.93
CA ILE A 459 8.62 33.74 12.19
C ILE A 459 9.05 35.01 11.46
N GLN A 460 9.80 35.88 12.14
CA GLN A 460 10.37 37.06 11.50
C GLN A 460 11.35 36.65 10.40
N THR A 461 11.25 37.27 9.22
CA THR A 461 12.10 36.97 8.06
C THR A 461 13.59 37.14 8.34
N SER A 462 13.96 38.05 9.25
CA SER A 462 15.34 38.24 9.73
C SER A 462 15.93 36.99 10.40
N ASN A 463 15.10 36.05 10.87
CA ASN A 463 15.51 34.80 11.52
C ASN A 463 15.52 33.60 10.57
N LEU A 464 15.15 33.79 9.30
CA LEU A 464 15.14 32.73 8.30
C LEU A 464 16.41 32.77 7.45
N VAL A 465 16.83 31.59 6.98
CA VAL A 465 17.96 31.43 6.08
C VAL A 465 17.67 30.32 5.07
N VAL A 466 18.11 30.54 3.83
CA VAL A 466 18.10 29.51 2.78
C VAL A 466 19.43 28.76 2.83
N LYS A 467 19.39 27.43 2.93
CA LYS A 467 20.58 26.57 2.86
C LYS A 467 20.42 25.55 1.73
N GLU A 468 21.54 25.18 1.11
CA GLU A 468 21.59 24.04 0.19
C GLU A 468 21.97 22.79 0.98
N ILE A 469 21.20 21.71 0.83
CA ILE A 469 21.45 20.42 1.46
C ILE A 469 21.60 19.38 0.35
N THR A 470 22.66 18.60 0.43
CA THR A 470 22.85 17.42 -0.41
C THR A 470 22.21 16.22 0.26
N LEU A 471 21.32 15.53 -0.46
CA LEU A 471 20.69 14.30 -0.02
C LEU A 471 21.47 13.09 -0.54
N THR A 472 21.97 12.29 0.40
CA THR A 472 22.55 10.98 0.14
C THR A 472 21.46 9.91 0.14
N LYS A 473 21.75 8.71 -0.40
CA LYS A 473 20.85 7.55 -0.32
C LYS A 473 20.37 7.30 1.11
N SER A 474 21.29 7.37 2.08
CA SER A 474 20.98 7.20 3.51
C SER A 474 19.94 8.21 4.00
N LYS A 475 20.12 9.51 3.73
CA LYS A 475 19.14 10.53 4.11
C LYS A 475 17.77 10.34 3.46
N VAL A 476 17.72 9.86 2.21
CA VAL A 476 16.43 9.56 1.55
C VAL A 476 15.75 8.37 2.22
N MET A 477 16.49 7.33 2.59
CA MET A 477 15.93 6.19 3.33
C MET A 477 15.46 6.58 4.73
N GLU A 478 16.25 7.39 5.46
CA GLU A 478 15.84 7.95 6.75
C GLU A 478 14.55 8.77 6.62
N LEU A 479 14.45 9.59 5.55
CA LEU A 479 13.25 10.36 5.25
C LEU A 479 12.05 9.47 4.97
N GLN A 480 12.20 8.45 4.11
CA GLN A 480 11.12 7.50 3.80
C GLN A 480 10.68 6.73 5.05
N ARG A 481 11.61 6.33 5.91
CA ARG A 481 11.31 5.71 7.20
C ARG A 481 10.57 6.68 8.12
N ALA A 482 11.01 7.93 8.19
CA ALA A 482 10.37 8.98 8.96
C ALA A 482 8.93 9.24 8.49
N VAL A 483 8.63 9.16 7.19
CA VAL A 483 7.27 9.29 6.65
C VAL A 483 6.30 8.29 7.27
N LEU A 484 6.77 7.05 7.54
CA LEU A 484 5.94 5.99 8.12
C LEU A 484 5.83 6.09 9.65
N LEU A 485 6.83 6.68 10.31
CA LEU A 485 6.94 6.68 11.77
C LEU A 485 6.48 7.99 12.43
N LEU A 486 6.71 9.13 11.77
CA LEU A 486 6.49 10.47 12.33
C LEU A 486 5.29 11.12 11.63
N SER A 487 4.46 11.83 12.40
CA SER A 487 3.32 12.60 11.88
C SER A 487 3.57 14.09 11.73
N ARG A 488 4.72 14.57 12.22
CA ARG A 488 5.08 16.00 12.26
C ARG A 488 6.58 16.19 12.33
N ASN A 489 7.03 17.36 11.88
CA ASN A 489 8.43 17.79 11.91
C ASN A 489 9.40 16.83 11.18
N ILE A 490 8.98 16.23 10.07
CA ILE A 490 9.74 15.16 9.40
C ILE A 490 11.05 15.70 8.82
N LEU A 491 10.95 16.76 8.02
CA LEU A 491 12.13 17.34 7.37
C LEU A 491 13.08 17.89 8.42
N SER A 492 12.57 18.54 9.47
CA SER A 492 13.36 19.00 10.60
C SER A 492 14.09 17.84 11.28
N SER A 493 13.40 16.72 11.53
CA SER A 493 13.98 15.57 12.23
C SER A 493 15.08 14.85 11.45
N VAL A 494 15.02 14.88 10.11
CA VAL A 494 15.95 14.14 9.24
C VAL A 494 17.04 15.06 8.65
N LEU A 495 16.71 16.30 8.31
CA LEU A 495 17.61 17.21 7.60
C LEU A 495 18.37 18.14 8.53
N LEU A 496 17.84 18.45 9.73
CA LEU A 496 18.57 19.20 10.75
C LEU A 496 19.36 18.24 11.61
N HIS A 497 20.60 18.58 11.94
CA HIS A 497 21.41 17.75 12.82
C HIS A 497 20.77 17.69 14.22
N PRO A 498 20.63 16.50 14.83
CA PRO A 498 20.22 16.43 16.22
C PRO A 498 21.24 17.23 17.04
N LYS A 499 20.76 18.29 17.73
CA LYS A 499 21.59 19.03 18.69
C LYS A 499 22.22 17.98 19.59
N LYS A 500 23.54 17.81 19.53
CA LYS A 500 24.26 16.94 20.47
C LYS A 500 23.82 17.39 21.85
N ASN A 501 22.99 16.59 22.52
CA ASN A 501 22.69 16.81 23.93
C ASN A 501 24.05 16.91 24.60
N LYS A 502 24.40 18.11 25.09
CA LYS A 502 25.51 18.28 26.02
C LYS A 502 25.20 17.25 27.10
N LYS A 503 26.00 16.18 27.16
CA LYS A 503 25.99 15.30 28.32
C LYS A 503 26.12 16.24 29.50
N LEU A 504 25.03 16.43 30.25
CA LEU A 504 25.14 16.96 31.59
C LEU A 504 26.04 15.96 32.29
N HIS A 505 27.33 16.31 32.44
CA HIS A 505 28.17 15.71 33.44
C HIS A 505 27.48 16.03 34.77
N HIS A 506 26.60 15.13 35.21
CA HIS A 506 26.20 15.08 36.60
C HIS A 506 27.49 14.80 37.37
N TYR A 507 28.06 15.86 37.93
CA TYR A 507 28.94 15.78 39.08
C TYR A 507 28.17 15.04 40.17
N HIS A 508 28.34 13.72 40.27
CA HIS A 508 28.18 13.05 41.54
C HIS A 508 29.46 13.28 42.35
N ARG A 509 29.44 14.42 43.07
CA ARG A 509 30.30 14.66 44.20
C ARG A 509 29.58 14.06 45.41
N MET A 510 29.98 12.86 45.83
CA MET A 510 29.79 12.31 47.17
C MET A 510 30.57 10.99 47.29
N TYR A 511 31.84 11.08 47.70
CA TYR A 511 32.45 10.42 48.86
C TYR A 511 33.71 11.19 49.24
#